data_AF-R4XAK0-F1
#
_entry.id   AF-R4XAK0-F1
#
_cell.length_a   1.000
_cell.length_b   1.000
_cell.length_c   1.000
_cell.angle_alpha   90.00
_cell.angle_beta   90.00
_cell.angle_gamma   90.00
#
_symmetry.space_group_name_H-M   'P 1'
#
loop_
_entity.id
_entity.type
_entity.pdbx_description
1 polymer ?
#
loop_
_entity_poly.entity_id
_entity_poly.type
_entity_poly.pdbx_seq_one_letter_code
_entity_poly.pdbx_strand_id
1 'polypeptide(L)'
;MQGQGPSTFDKMKAKMGALMGTTVGCCVGILFGGFNALRYGPGPQGFLRYIGQNMAASAAMFGGFMSIGSVIRTEDVPLSRTQWRNQRIVWQAPARTA
;
A
#
# COMPACT_ATOMS: atom_id res chain seq x y z
N MET A 1 -29.61 3.65 16.59
CA MET A 1 -30.18 3.51 15.24
C MET A 1 -29.06 3.69 14.23
N GLN A 2 -28.80 2.62 13.46
CA GLN A 2 -28.15 2.53 12.14
C GLN A 2 -26.66 2.88 11.99
N GLY A 3 -25.92 1.84 11.58
CA GLY A 3 -24.47 1.78 11.50
C GLY A 3 -23.83 2.83 10.61
N GLN A 4 -22.61 3.19 11.00
CA GLN A 4 -21.63 3.73 10.06
C GLN A 4 -21.44 2.62 9.01
N GLY A 5 -22.16 2.75 7.88
CA GLY A 5 -22.23 1.74 6.82
C GLY A 5 -20.83 1.27 6.41
N PRO A 6 -20.69 0.05 5.86
CA PRO A 6 -19.41 -0.66 5.67
C PRO A 6 -18.34 0.31 5.22
N SER A 7 -17.55 0.79 6.18
CA SER A 7 -17.01 2.14 6.04
C SER A 7 -15.96 2.14 4.96
N THR A 8 -16.06 3.15 4.12
CA THR A 8 -15.13 3.50 3.07
C THR A 8 -13.67 3.42 3.52
N PHE A 9 -13.36 3.42 4.82
CA PHE A 9 -12.03 3.19 5.40
C PHE A 9 -11.44 1.79 5.14
N ASP A 10 -12.17 0.68 5.30
CA ASP A 10 -11.62 -0.66 5.00
C ASP A 10 -11.42 -0.82 3.49
N LYS A 11 -12.41 -0.37 2.71
CA LYS A 11 -12.33 -0.33 1.25
C LYS A 11 -11.24 0.64 0.78
N MET A 12 -11.06 1.80 1.41
CA MET A 12 -10.01 2.78 1.05
C MET A 12 -8.65 2.24 1.42
N LYS A 13 -8.46 1.62 2.58
CA LYS A 13 -7.15 1.07 2.96
C LYS A 13 -6.76 -0.11 2.07
N ALA A 14 -7.68 -1.04 1.82
CA ALA A 14 -7.44 -2.13 0.87
C ALA A 14 -7.19 -1.60 -0.54
N LYS A 15 -7.95 -0.59 -0.99
CA LYS A 15 -7.74 0.08 -2.29
C LYS A 15 -6.42 0.85 -2.33
N MET A 16 -6.02 1.53 -1.27
CA MET A 16 -4.79 2.33 -1.22
C MET A 16 -3.55 1.44 -1.16
N GLY A 17 -3.60 0.36 -0.37
CA GLY A 17 -2.57 -0.68 -0.36
C GLY A 17 -2.46 -1.40 -1.70
N ALA A 18 -3.60 -1.74 -2.30
CA ALA A 18 -3.65 -2.30 -3.64
C ALA A 18 -3.10 -1.34 -4.69
N LEU A 19 -3.47 -0.06 -4.66
CA LEU A 19 -3.02 0.96 -5.63
C LEU A 19 -1.52 1.20 -5.51
N MET A 20 -1.01 1.44 -4.31
CA MET A 20 0.42 1.67 -4.11
C MET A 20 1.25 0.42 -4.46
N GLY A 21 0.74 -0.77 -4.08
CA GLY A 21 1.36 -2.05 -4.43
C GLY A 21 1.35 -2.34 -5.93
N THR A 22 0.24 -2.08 -6.63
CA THR A 22 0.17 -2.25 -8.10
C THR A 22 1.01 -1.22 -8.84
N THR A 23 1.07 0.04 -8.39
CA THR A 23 1.94 1.05 -9.03
C THR A 23 3.41 0.68 -8.91
N VAL A 24 3.89 0.30 -7.71
CA VAL A 24 5.30 -0.11 -7.55
C VAL A 24 5.58 -1.43 -8.26
N GLY A 25 4.63 -2.38 -8.23
CA GLY A 25 4.74 -3.66 -8.93
C GLY A 25 4.77 -3.51 -10.45
N CYS A 26 4.01 -2.58 -11.01
CA CYS A 26 4.12 -2.20 -12.42
C CYS A 26 5.53 -1.67 -12.71
N CYS A 27 6.01 -0.65 -11.99
CA CYS A 27 7.34 -0.06 -12.22
C CYS A 27 8.47 -1.09 -12.14
N VAL A 28 8.49 -1.94 -11.11
CA VAL A 28 9.49 -3.01 -10.96
C VAL A 28 9.35 -4.05 -12.08
N GLY A 29 8.12 -4.41 -12.46
CA GLY A 29 7.84 -5.30 -13.58
C GLY A 29 8.31 -4.74 -14.94
N ILE A 30 8.21 -3.42 -15.16
CA ILE A 30 8.77 -2.73 -16.34
C ILE A 30 10.29 -2.78 -16.30
N LEU A 31 10.90 -2.44 -15.16
CA LEU A 31 12.35 -2.34 -15.04
C LEU A 31 13.02 -3.69 -15.18
N PHE A 32 12.59 -4.69 -14.41
CA PHE A 32 13.14 -6.04 -14.52
C PHE A 32 12.70 -6.74 -15.81
N GLY A 33 11.44 -6.58 -16.24
CA GLY A 33 10.95 -7.19 -17.48
C GLY A 33 11.57 -6.58 -18.72
N GLY A 34 11.71 -5.25 -18.75
CA GLY A 34 12.35 -4.51 -19.83
C GLY A 34 13.86 -4.71 -19.87
N PHE A 35 14.54 -4.74 -18.72
CA PHE A 35 15.97 -5.02 -18.66
C PHE A 35 16.29 -6.45 -19.08
N ASN A 36 15.51 -7.45 -18.65
CA ASN A 36 15.68 -8.83 -19.12
C ASN A 36 15.36 -8.96 -20.62
N ALA A 37 14.31 -8.30 -21.12
CA ALA A 37 13.96 -8.32 -22.53
C ALA A 37 15.00 -7.63 -23.42
N LEU A 38 15.63 -6.54 -22.96
CA LEU A 38 16.70 -5.85 -23.69
C LEU A 38 18.00 -6.65 -23.71
N ARG A 39 18.31 -7.39 -22.63
CA ARG A 39 19.60 -8.07 -22.46
C ARG A 39 19.61 -9.51 -22.99
N TYR A 40 18.51 -10.24 -22.87
CA TYR A 40 18.37 -11.62 -23.38
C TYR A 40 17.64 -11.70 -24.72
N GLY A 41 17.19 -10.55 -25.24
CA GLY A 41 16.37 -10.46 -26.44
C GLY A 41 14.90 -10.78 -26.12
N PRO A 42 13.95 -10.02 -26.69
CA PRO A 42 12.56 -10.41 -26.63
C PRO A 42 12.42 -11.70 -27.42
N GLY A 43 12.22 -12.81 -26.73
CA GLY A 43 11.88 -14.08 -27.36
C GLY A 43 10.66 -13.94 -28.29
N PRO A 44 10.31 -15.00 -29.04
CA PRO A 44 9.32 -15.01 -30.14
C PRO A 44 7.91 -14.49 -29.79
N GLN A 45 7.64 -14.18 -28.53
CA GLN A 45 6.38 -13.62 -28.03
C GLN A 45 6.30 -12.09 -28.07
N GLY A 46 7.38 -11.39 -28.45
CA GLY A 46 7.43 -9.94 -28.61
C GLY A 46 7.71 -9.18 -27.31
N PHE A 47 8.46 -8.08 -27.42
CA PHE A 47 8.95 -7.27 -26.30
C PHE A 47 7.81 -6.78 -25.38
N LEU A 48 6.72 -6.30 -25.98
CA LEU A 48 5.61 -5.71 -25.24
C LEU A 48 4.79 -6.74 -24.45
N ARG A 49 4.68 -7.98 -24.94
CA ARG A 49 3.93 -9.06 -24.30
C ARG A 49 4.70 -9.66 -23.13
N TYR A 50 6.01 -9.85 -23.28
CA TYR A 50 6.87 -10.31 -22.18
C TYR A 50 6.90 -9.28 -21.04
N ILE A 51 7.08 -8.00 -21.37
CA ILE A 51 7.06 -6.92 -20.38
C ILE A 51 5.66 -6.81 -19.75
N GLY A 52 4.60 -6.87 -20.55
CA GLY A 52 3.22 -6.84 -20.05
C GLY A 52 2.90 -7.99 -19.10
N GLN A 53 3.37 -9.21 -19.38
CA GLN A 53 3.22 -10.36 -18.49
C GLN A 53 4.01 -10.18 -17.19
N ASN A 54 5.23 -9.65 -17.26
CA ASN A 54 6.07 -9.42 -16.09
C ASN A 54 5.53 -8.27 -15.20
N MET A 55 4.99 -7.21 -15.83
CA MET A 55 4.25 -6.15 -15.15
C MET A 55 2.99 -6.70 -14.47
N ALA A 56 2.17 -7.46 -15.18
CA ALA A 56 0.93 -8.00 -14.63
C ALA A 56 1.18 -8.96 -13.47
N ALA A 57 2.16 -9.86 -13.60
CA ALA A 57 2.56 -10.78 -12.53
C ALA A 57 3.07 -10.04 -11.29
N SER A 58 3.93 -9.04 -11.48
CA SER A 58 4.49 -8.23 -10.39
C SER A 58 3.43 -7.36 -9.72
N ALA A 59 2.55 -6.72 -10.50
CA ALA A 59 1.44 -5.92 -10.01
C ALA A 59 0.44 -6.77 -9.22
N ALA A 60 0.14 -7.99 -9.67
CA ALA A 60 -0.75 -8.91 -8.95
C ALA A 60 -0.17 -9.33 -7.59
N MET A 61 1.12 -9.67 -7.53
CA MET A 61 1.78 -10.06 -6.28
C MET A 61 1.91 -8.89 -5.30
N PHE A 62 2.52 -7.76 -5.72
CA PHE A 62 2.71 -6.62 -4.83
C PHE A 62 1.40 -5.95 -4.43
N GLY A 63 0.44 -5.85 -5.35
CA GLY A 63 -0.92 -5.37 -5.08
C GLY A 63 -1.68 -6.30 -4.13
N GLY A 64 -1.59 -7.62 -4.33
CA GLY A 64 -2.24 -8.62 -3.48
C GLY A 64 -1.70 -8.66 -2.06
N PHE A 65 -0.37 -8.75 -1.90
CA PHE A 65 0.26 -8.77 -0.57
C PHE A 65 0.02 -7.47 0.21
N MET A 66 0.15 -6.30 -0.42
CA MET A 66 -0.10 -5.02 0.26
C MET A 66 -1.60 -4.76 0.50
N SER A 67 -2.50 -5.26 -0.36
CA SER A 67 -3.94 -5.16 -0.14
C SER A 67 -4.37 -5.96 1.10
N ILE A 68 -3.95 -7.22 1.20
CA ILE A 68 -4.21 -8.08 2.37
C ILE A 68 -3.51 -7.53 3.61
N GLY A 69 -2.24 -7.11 3.48
CA GLY A 69 -1.49 -6.50 4.57
C GLY A 69 -2.14 -5.23 5.11
N SER A 70 -2.81 -4.43 4.27
CA SER A 70 -3.54 -3.22 4.68
C SER A 70 -4.88 -3.52 5.36
N VAL A 71 -5.51 -4.64 5.00
CA VAL A 71 -6.73 -5.14 5.67
C VAL A 71 -6.37 -5.65 7.06
N ILE A 72 -5.32 -6.46 7.18
CA ILE A 72 -4.86 -7.03 8.47
C ILE A 72 -4.31 -5.92 9.39
N ARG A 73 -3.46 -5.00 8.88
CA ARG A 73 -2.94 -3.84 9.66
C ARG A 73 -4.00 -2.85 10.17
N THR A 74 -5.29 -3.05 9.91
CA THR A 74 -6.36 -2.20 10.45
C THR A 74 -6.75 -2.54 11.89
N GLU A 75 -6.32 -3.70 12.41
CA GLU A 75 -6.58 -4.09 13.81
C GLU A 75 -5.67 -3.39 14.84
N ASP A 76 -4.53 -2.84 14.41
CA ASP A 76 -3.65 -2.04 15.25
C ASP A 76 -3.83 -0.53 14.99
N VAL A 77 -4.11 0.19 16.09
CA VAL A 77 -4.06 1.64 16.32
C VAL A 77 -5.14 2.56 15.70
N PRO A 78 -6.23 2.84 16.45
CA PRO A 78 -6.82 4.17 16.47
C PRO A 78 -6.00 5.10 17.39
N LEU A 79 -4.69 5.26 17.18
CA LEU A 79 -3.84 6.12 18.04
C LEU A 79 -3.10 7.24 17.31
N SER A 80 -3.48 7.65 16.10
CA SER A 80 -2.68 8.65 15.36
C SER A 80 -3.41 9.93 14.93
N ARG A 81 -4.66 10.18 15.36
CA ARG A 81 -5.25 11.52 15.20
C ARG A 81 -5.76 12.16 16.50
N THR A 82 -6.21 11.35 17.46
CA THR A 82 -6.57 11.83 18.81
C THR A 82 -5.36 11.91 19.74
N GLN A 83 -4.36 11.02 19.59
CA GLN A 83 -3.20 10.96 20.49
C GLN A 83 -2.22 12.13 20.33
N TRP A 84 -2.02 12.65 19.11
CA TRP A 84 -1.22 13.88 18.87
C TRP A 84 -1.83 15.12 19.53
N ARG A 85 -3.16 15.17 19.71
CA ARG A 85 -3.83 16.30 20.36
C ARG A 85 -3.73 16.23 21.89
N ASN A 86 -3.77 15.03 22.48
CA ASN A 86 -3.61 14.84 23.93
C ASN A 86 -2.16 14.91 24.41
N GLN A 87 -1.17 14.52 23.58
CA GLN A 87 0.24 14.64 23.95
C GLN A 87 0.73 16.08 24.10
N ARG A 88 0.05 17.07 23.48
CA ARG A 88 0.37 18.50 23.67
C ARG A 88 -0.11 19.07 25.01
N ILE A 89 -0.99 18.36 25.72
CA ILE A 89 -1.59 18.81 26.98
C ILE A 89 -0.78 18.27 28.18
N VAL A 90 -0.22 17.07 28.07
CA VAL A 90 0.59 16.46 29.15
C VAL A 90 1.94 17.13 29.39
N TRP A 91 2.52 17.83 28.40
CA TRP A 91 3.75 18.62 28.61
C TRP A 91 3.50 20.02 29.19
N GLN A 92 2.23 20.43 29.38
CA GLN A 92 1.85 21.75 29.88
C GLN A 92 1.29 21.73 31.31
N ALA A 93 1.45 20.64 32.07
CA ALA A 93 1.10 20.63 33.49
C ALA A 93 2.27 21.18 34.33
N PRO A 94 2.27 22.46 34.77
CA PRO A 94 3.28 22.93 35.70
C PRO A 94 3.07 22.22 37.04
N ALA A 95 4.11 21.53 37.50
CA ALA A 95 4.20 21.07 38.88
C ALA A 95 4.14 22.29 39.82
N ARG A 96 2.95 22.63 40.33
CA ARG A 96 2.75 23.55 41.45
C ARG A 96 1.97 22.86 42.55
N THR A 97 2.66 21.98 43.26
CA THR A 97 2.39 21.73 44.68
C THR A 97 3.32 22.64 45.48
N ALA A 98 2.74 23.69 46.06
CA ALA A 98 3.22 24.40 47.24
C ALA A 98 2.00 24.68 48.11
#